data_AF-A0A2V6YTR0-F1
#
_entry.id   AF-A0A2V6YTR0-F1
#
_cell.length_a   1.000
_cell.length_b   1.000
_cell.length_c   1.000
_cell.angle_alpha   90.00
_cell.angle_beta   90.00
_cell.angle_gamma   90.00
#
_symmetry.space_group_name_H-M   'P 1'
#
loop_
_entity.id
_entity.type
_entity.pdbx_description
1 polymer ?
#
loop_
_entity_poly.entity_id
_entity_poly.type
_entity_poly.pdbx_seq_one_letter_code
_entity_poly.pdbx_strand_id
1 'polypeptide(L)'
;MLLPAAASPSGLDVALLGIPYDGGTSYRAGARFGPRAVREQSSLIRPWHPVLKVHPFERLRVADCGDVDVVPISIERTLAAIERRIDDVLV
;
A
#
# COMPACT_ATOMS: atom_id res chain seq x y z
N MET A 1 -11.46 -2.84 -0.60
CA MET A 1 -11.78 -2.02 -1.75
C MET A 1 -11.27 -2.85 -2.87
N LEU A 2 -12.18 -3.43 -3.65
CA LEU A 2 -11.87 -4.41 -4.69
C LEU A 2 -11.30 -3.69 -5.92
N LEU A 3 -10.26 -2.89 -5.69
CA LEU A 3 -9.59 -2.11 -6.72
C LEU A 3 -8.75 -3.04 -7.62
N PRO A 4 -8.54 -2.68 -8.89
CA PRO A 4 -7.68 -3.45 -9.76
C PRO A 4 -6.24 -3.48 -9.24
N ALA A 5 -5.57 -4.61 -9.45
CA ALA A 5 -4.12 -4.70 -9.28
C ALA A 5 -3.43 -4.04 -10.48
N ALA A 6 -2.39 -3.24 -10.21
CA ALA A 6 -1.57 -2.61 -11.24
C ALA A 6 -0.09 -2.91 -10.98
N ALA A 7 0.63 -3.31 -12.03
CA ALA A 7 2.07 -3.58 -11.94
C ALA A 7 2.91 -2.28 -11.91
N SER A 8 2.34 -1.16 -12.36
CA SER A 8 3.02 0.14 -12.45
C SER A 8 2.12 1.25 -11.91
N PRO A 9 2.70 2.26 -11.23
CA PRO A 9 1.96 3.44 -10.78
C PRO A 9 1.70 4.45 -11.90
N SER A 10 2.28 4.26 -13.09
CA SER A 10 2.18 5.20 -14.20
C SER A 10 0.73 5.49 -14.58
N GLY A 11 0.35 6.77 -14.56
CA GLY A 11 -1.00 7.19 -14.89
C GLY A 11 -2.05 6.84 -13.82
N LEU A 12 -1.64 6.56 -12.58
CA LEU A 12 -2.53 6.59 -11.44
C LEU A 12 -2.49 7.98 -10.80
N ASP A 13 -3.62 8.41 -10.26
CA ASP A 13 -3.67 9.61 -9.42
C ASP A 13 -3.37 9.23 -7.96
N VAL A 14 -3.65 7.98 -7.58
CA VAL A 14 -3.31 7.39 -6.28
C VAL A 14 -2.88 5.94 -6.45
N ALA A 15 -1.66 5.62 -6.03
CA ALA A 15 -1.15 4.25 -5.93
C ALA A 15 -1.27 3.77 -4.47
N LEU A 16 -1.96 2.65 -4.25
CA LEU A 16 -1.94 1.98 -2.94
C LEU A 16 -0.76 1.01 -2.90
N LEU A 17 0.12 1.16 -1.90
CA LEU A 17 1.31 0.34 -1.75
C LEU A 17 1.42 -0.16 -0.31
N GLY A 18 1.79 -1.43 -0.13
CA GLY A 18 2.06 -2.01 1.18
C GLY A 18 3.55 -2.15 1.47
N ILE A 19 3.93 -1.99 2.74
CA ILE A 19 5.30 -2.24 3.22
C ILE A 19 5.22 -3.32 4.31
N PRO A 20 5.37 -4.61 3.96
CA PRO A 20 5.21 -5.71 4.90
C PRO A 20 6.49 -5.93 5.74
N TYR A 21 6.86 -4.93 6.55
CA TYR A 21 8.07 -4.96 7.37
C TYR A 21 7.84 -4.49 8.80
N ASP A 22 8.49 -5.14 9.75
CA ASP A 22 8.46 -4.78 11.17
C ASP A 22 9.81 -4.98 11.88
N GLY A 23 10.92 -5.09 11.15
CA GLY A 23 12.24 -5.36 11.74
C GLY A 23 12.79 -4.24 12.64
N GLY A 24 12.20 -3.04 12.60
CA GLY A 24 12.46 -1.97 13.58
C GLY A 24 11.70 -2.11 14.91
N THR A 25 10.85 -3.13 15.06
CA THR A 25 10.03 -3.33 16.27
C THR A 25 10.81 -4.02 17.38
N SER A 26 10.82 -3.44 18.59
CA SER A 26 11.60 -3.95 19.72
C SER A 26 10.88 -4.94 20.65
N TYR A 27 9.54 -4.97 20.64
CA TYR A 27 8.75 -5.78 21.59
C TYR A 27 7.72 -6.69 20.92
N ARG A 28 6.65 -6.13 20.32
CA ARG A 28 5.56 -6.91 19.72
C ARG A 28 5.58 -6.82 18.20
N ALA A 29 6.32 -7.74 17.56
CA ALA A 29 6.31 -7.89 16.11
C ALA A 29 4.94 -8.37 15.59
N GLY A 30 4.72 -8.25 14.28
CA GLY A 30 3.49 -8.64 13.59
C GLY A 30 3.00 -7.62 12.57
N ALA A 31 3.50 -6.38 12.60
CA ALA A 31 3.07 -5.33 11.67
C ALA A 31 3.37 -5.68 10.20
N ARG A 32 4.31 -6.60 9.93
CA ARG A 32 4.56 -7.13 8.57
C ARG A 32 3.33 -7.78 7.93
N PHE A 33 2.37 -8.26 8.72
CA PHE A 33 1.11 -8.82 8.21
C PHE A 33 0.02 -7.77 7.96
N GLY A 34 0.27 -6.52 8.38
CA GLY A 34 -0.65 -5.40 8.29
C GLY A 34 -1.18 -5.14 6.88
N PRO A 35 -0.32 -4.99 5.85
CA PRO A 35 -0.79 -4.73 4.49
C PRO A 35 -1.80 -5.76 3.97
N ARG A 36 -1.53 -7.05 4.20
CA ARG A 36 -2.47 -8.13 3.83
C ARG A 36 -3.78 -8.03 4.60
N ALA A 37 -3.71 -7.85 5.93
CA ALA A 37 -4.91 -7.75 6.77
C ALA A 37 -5.78 -6.53 6.38
N VAL A 38 -5.17 -5.39 6.09
CA VAL A 38 -5.89 -4.19 5.61
C VAL A 38 -6.56 -4.47 4.28
N ARG A 39 -5.88 -5.12 3.33
CA ARG A 39 -6.48 -5.50 2.03
C ARG A 39 -7.68 -6.43 2.21
N GLU A 40 -7.56 -7.47 3.03
CA GLU A 40 -8.66 -8.40 3.33
C GLU A 40 -9.88 -7.65 3.90
N GLN A 41 -9.68 -6.83 4.94
CA GLN A 41 -10.77 -6.08 5.58
C GLN A 41 -11.35 -4.98 4.70
N SER A 42 -10.55 -4.42 3.79
CA SER A 42 -11.00 -3.36 2.91
C SER A 42 -12.19 -3.80 2.05
N SER A 43 -12.37 -5.09 1.79
CA SER A 43 -13.51 -5.66 1.03
C SER A 43 -14.89 -5.21 1.56
N LEU A 44 -14.96 -4.85 2.84
CA LEU A 44 -16.18 -4.38 3.50
C LEU A 44 -16.51 -2.91 3.20
N ILE A 45 -15.53 -2.13 2.74
CA ILE A 45 -15.66 -0.68 2.52
C ILE A 45 -16.44 -0.39 1.23
N ARG A 46 -17.38 0.56 1.34
CA ARG A 46 -18.20 1.05 0.22
C ARG A 46 -17.45 2.14 -0.58
N PRO A 47 -17.68 2.26 -1.91
CA PRO A 47 -17.09 3.31 -2.74
C PRO A 47 -17.54 4.76 -2.49
N TRP A 48 -18.38 5.02 -1.48
CA TRP A 48 -18.96 6.33 -1.21
C TRP A 48 -18.69 6.77 0.23
N HIS A 49 -18.28 8.02 0.40
CA HIS A 49 -18.07 8.62 1.72
C HIS A 49 -19.30 9.44 2.15
N PRO A 50 -20.03 9.07 3.23
CA PRO A 50 -21.31 9.68 3.58
C PRO A 50 -21.22 11.14 4.05
N VAL A 51 -20.21 11.48 4.85
CA VAL A 51 -20.06 12.83 5.40
C VAL A 51 -19.64 13.83 4.33
N LEU A 52 -18.59 13.50 3.57
CA LEU A 52 -18.08 14.32 2.48
C LEU A 52 -18.94 14.27 1.20
N LYS A 53 -19.85 13.29 1.10
CA LYS A 53 -20.73 13.05 -0.06
C LYS A 53 -19.97 12.91 -1.38
N VAL A 54 -18.90 12.11 -1.39
CA VAL A 54 -18.05 11.91 -2.57
C VAL A 54 -17.86 10.44 -2.92
N HIS A 55 -17.66 10.18 -4.21
CA HIS A 55 -17.18 8.92 -4.77
C HIS A 55 -15.72 9.11 -5.22
N PRO A 56 -14.72 8.78 -4.39
CA PRO A 56 -13.31 9.04 -4.73
C PRO A 56 -12.87 8.31 -6.01
N PHE A 57 -13.36 7.09 -6.21
CA PHE A 57 -12.98 6.23 -7.34
C PHE A 57 -13.64 6.62 -8.67
N GLU A 58 -14.62 7.53 -8.67
CA GLU A 58 -15.17 8.12 -9.90
C GLU A 58 -14.32 9.30 -10.40
N ARG A 59 -13.47 9.87 -9.52
CA ARG A 59 -12.69 11.08 -9.80
C ARG A 59 -11.19 10.84 -9.90
N LEU A 60 -10.71 9.75 -9.31
CA LEU A 60 -9.30 9.42 -9.22
C LEU A 60 -9.08 8.02 -9.80
N ARG A 61 -8.03 7.88 -10.61
CA ARG A 61 -7.49 6.59 -11.04
C ARG A 61 -6.70 5.99 -9.88
N VAL A 62 -7.32 5.05 -9.19
CA VAL A 62 -6.74 4.38 -8.02
C VAL A 62 -6.56 2.90 -8.31
N ALA A 63 -5.37 2.37 -8.02
CA ALA A 63 -5.11 0.93 -8.11
C ALA A 63 -4.18 0.46 -6.99
N ASP A 64 -4.25 -0.85 -6.70
CA ASP A 64 -3.35 -1.53 -5.79
C ASP A 64 -2.05 -1.91 -6.52
N CYS A 65 -0.95 -1.31 -6.10
CA CYS A 65 0.39 -1.50 -6.68
C CYS A 65 1.21 -2.57 -5.94
N GLY A 66 0.55 -3.38 -5.10
CA GLY A 66 1.17 -4.49 -4.40
C GLY A 66 2.03 -4.06 -3.22
N ASP A 67 3.04 -4.88 -2.92
CA ASP A 67 3.94 -4.68 -1.79
C ASP A 67 5.36 -4.34 -2.24
N VAL A 68 6.10 -3.60 -1.42
CA VAL A 68 7.54 -3.48 -1.55
C VAL A 68 8.18 -4.85 -1.28
N ASP A 69 9.12 -5.26 -2.14
CA ASP A 69 9.96 -6.43 -1.89
C ASP A 69 11.01 -6.10 -0.83
N VAL A 70 10.68 -6.40 0.43
CA VAL A 70 11.52 -6.10 1.60
C VAL A 70 12.53 -7.21 1.86
N VAL A 71 13.58 -6.92 2.64
CA VAL A 71 14.62 -7.89 3.02
C VAL A 71 14.53 -8.17 4.53
N PRO A 72 13.79 -9.19 4.98
CA PRO A 72 13.42 -9.32 6.40
C PRO A 72 14.58 -9.38 7.40
N ILE A 73 15.75 -9.83 6.95
CA ILE A 73 16.95 -10.02 7.77
C ILE A 73 17.90 -8.81 7.80
N SER A 74 17.67 -7.77 6.99
CA SER A 74 18.50 -6.57 6.98
C SER A 74 17.63 -5.33 6.89
N ILE A 75 17.75 -4.49 7.91
CA ILE A 75 17.03 -3.22 7.98
C ILE A 75 17.54 -2.26 6.90
N GLU A 76 18.85 -2.18 6.69
CA GLU A 76 19.48 -1.29 5.72
C GLU A 76 19.03 -1.61 4.30
N ARG A 77 19.02 -2.90 3.94
CA ARG A 77 18.56 -3.34 2.62
C ARG A 77 17.06 -3.14 2.43
N THR A 78 16.28 -3.31 3.49
CA THR A 78 14.83 -3.05 3.45
C THR A 78 14.55 -1.57 3.24
N LEU A 79 15.22 -0.68 3.98
CA LEU A 79 15.06 0.76 3.82
C LEU A 79 15.42 1.21 2.40
N ALA A 80 16.54 0.73 1.86
CA ALA A 80 16.92 1.00 0.47
C ALA A 80 15.91 0.46 -0.56
N ALA A 81 15.28 -0.70 -0.30
CA ALA A 81 14.23 -1.23 -1.16
C ALA A 81 12.95 -0.37 -1.13
N ILE A 82 12.58 0.12 0.06
CA ILE A 82 11.45 1.03 0.24
C ILE A 82 11.71 2.35 -0.50
N GLU A 83 12.86 2.98 -0.29
CA GLU A 83 13.23 4.23 -0.97
C GLU A 83 13.11 4.11 -2.49
N ARG A 84 13.78 3.10 -3.08
CA ARG A 84 13.71 2.86 -4.54
C ARG A 84 12.28 2.68 -5.03
N ARG A 85 11.47 1.90 -4.30
CA ARG A 85 10.08 1.65 -4.73
C ARG A 85 9.20 2.89 -4.63
N ILE A 86 9.46 3.76 -3.66
CA ILE A 86 8.75 5.03 -3.52
C ILE A 86 9.18 6.02 -4.59
N ASP A 87 10.48 6.07 -4.94
CA ASP A 87 10.98 6.86 -6.06
C ASP A 87 10.26 6.49 -7.37
N ASP A 88 10.08 5.19 -7.65
CA ASP A 88 9.32 4.72 -8.82
C ASP A 88 7.85 5.18 -8.85
N VAL A 89 7.28 5.55 -7.71
CA VAL A 89 5.87 5.96 -7.56
C VAL A 89 5.70 7.47 -7.62
N LEU A 90 6.69 8.24 -7.16
CA LEU A 90 6.62 9.70 -7.03
C LEU A 90 7.14 10.47 -8.25
N VAL A 91 7.63 9.76 -9.27
CA VAL A 91 8.12 10.31 -10.55
C VAL A 91 6.99 10.40 -11.58
#